data_AF-A0A2C8F6I8-F1
#
_entry.id   AF-A0A2C8F6I8-F1
#
_cell.length_a   1.000
_cell.length_b   1.000
_cell.length_c   1.000
_cell.angle_alpha   90.00
_cell.angle_beta   90.00
_cell.angle_gamma   90.00
#
_symmetry.space_group_name_H-M   'P 1'
#
loop_
_entity.id
_entity.type
_entity.pdbx_description
1 polymer ?
#
loop_
_entity_poly.entity_id
_entity_poly.type
_entity_poly.pdbx_seq_one_letter_code
_entity_poly.pdbx_strand_id
1 'polypeptide(L)'
;MKRIPVAGPSVTKLEIDYVTDAAVNSWGENASVYYEKFHRTFAEFVGVKNAVSLPSCTSALHLSLAALGVGQGTKLLCLTLHG
;
A
#
# COMPACT_ATOMS: atom_id res chain seq x y z
N MET A 1 -23.70 13.20 24.68
CA MET A 1 -22.25 13.43 24.48
C MET A 1 -21.90 13.06 23.04
N LYS A 2 -21.33 13.97 22.24
CA LYS A 2 -20.88 13.71 20.86
C LYS A 2 -19.48 13.09 20.92
N ARG A 3 -19.27 11.92 20.30
CA ARG A 3 -17.93 11.27 20.26
C ARG A 3 -17.01 12.05 19.31
N ILE A 4 -15.76 12.28 19.72
CA ILE A 4 -14.70 12.85 18.88
C ILE A 4 -13.80 11.69 18.43
N PRO A 5 -13.80 11.31 17.14
CA PRO A 5 -12.95 10.25 16.63
C PRO A 5 -11.48 10.72 16.52
N VAL A 6 -10.54 9.83 16.84
CA VAL A 6 -9.08 10.10 16.75
C VAL A 6 -8.58 10.03 15.30
N ALA A 7 -9.22 9.20 14.47
CA ALA A 7 -8.91 9.06 13.06
C ALA A 7 -10.18 8.79 12.26
N GLY A 8 -10.15 9.12 10.98
CA GLY A 8 -11.23 8.85 10.03
C GLY A 8 -10.69 8.77 8.61
N PRO A 9 -11.44 8.15 7.69
CA PRO A 9 -11.03 8.07 6.29
C PRO A 9 -11.06 9.46 5.66
N SER A 10 -10.04 9.78 4.86
CA SER A 10 -10.02 10.95 3.99
C SER A 10 -10.45 10.50 2.61
N VAL A 11 -11.72 10.75 2.26
CA VAL A 11 -12.33 10.33 0.99
C VAL A 11 -13.02 11.54 0.38
N THR A 12 -12.63 11.86 -0.85
CA THR A 12 -13.19 12.94 -1.66
C THR A 12 -13.90 12.34 -2.88
N LYS A 13 -14.40 13.20 -3.77
CA LYS A 13 -15.00 12.77 -5.04
C LYS A 13 -14.04 11.98 -5.92
N LEU A 14 -12.74 12.26 -5.82
CA LEU A 14 -11.72 11.62 -6.65
C LEU A 14 -11.59 10.13 -6.35
N GLU A 15 -11.57 9.74 -5.07
CA GLU A 15 -11.52 8.33 -4.67
C GLU A 15 -12.79 7.58 -5.13
N ILE A 16 -13.96 8.22 -5.04
CA ILE A 16 -15.23 7.64 -5.51
C ILE A 16 -15.20 7.40 -7.02
N ASP A 17 -14.70 8.36 -7.79
CA ASP A 17 -14.64 8.27 -9.25
C ASP A 17 -13.67 7.19 -9.71
N TYR A 18 -12.50 7.08 -9.10
CA TYR A 18 -11.56 6.02 -9.42
C TYR A 18 -12.08 4.63 -9.06
N VAL A 19 -12.73 4.47 -7.91
CA VAL A 19 -13.32 3.17 -7.54
C VAL A 19 -14.47 2.81 -8.49
N THR A 20 -15.30 3.78 -8.88
CA THR A 20 -16.41 3.57 -9.81
C THR A 20 -15.88 3.18 -11.20
N ASP A 21 -14.91 3.91 -11.73
CA ASP A 21 -14.31 3.59 -13.02
C ASP A 21 -13.60 2.22 -12.99
N ALA A 22 -12.83 1.92 -11.94
CA ALA A 22 -12.20 0.61 -11.79
C ALA A 22 -13.23 -0.53 -11.78
N ALA A 23 -14.33 -0.36 -11.04
CA ALA A 23 -15.40 -1.36 -10.95
C ALA A 23 -16.13 -1.59 -12.29
N VAL A 24 -16.17 -0.59 -13.19
CA VAL A 24 -16.82 -0.72 -14.50
C VAL A 24 -15.84 -1.22 -15.57
N ASN A 25 -14.60 -0.71 -15.57
CA ASN A 25 -13.70 -0.79 -16.72
C ASN A 25 -12.46 -1.68 -16.50
N SER A 26 -12.09 -2.02 -15.26
CA SER A 26 -10.82 -2.71 -14.97
C SER A 26 -10.98 -4.23 -14.84
N TRP A 27 -11.43 -4.84 -15.94
CA TRP A 27 -11.63 -6.29 -16.05
C TRP A 27 -10.90 -6.85 -17.27
N GLY A 28 -10.65 -8.16 -17.25
CA GLY A 28 -9.95 -8.85 -18.35
C GLY A 28 -8.57 -8.26 -18.59
N GLU A 29 -8.32 -7.82 -19.83
CA GLU A 29 -7.03 -7.21 -20.23
C GLU A 29 -6.72 -5.91 -19.46
N ASN A 30 -7.75 -5.22 -18.97
CA ASN A 30 -7.59 -3.95 -18.23
C ASN A 30 -7.43 -4.15 -16.71
N ALA A 31 -7.38 -5.38 -16.20
CA ALA A 31 -7.36 -5.65 -14.76
C ALA A 31 -6.15 -5.05 -14.03
N SER A 32 -5.04 -4.81 -14.74
CA SER A 32 -3.81 -4.26 -14.16
C SER A 32 -3.70 -2.73 -14.23
N VAL A 33 -4.57 -2.04 -14.99
CA VAL A 33 -4.38 -0.62 -15.35
C VAL A 33 -4.21 0.29 -14.13
N TYR A 34 -5.04 0.10 -13.09
CA TYR A 34 -4.95 0.89 -11.87
C TYR A 34 -3.74 0.53 -11.01
N TYR A 35 -3.33 -0.74 -10.98
CA TYR A 35 -2.12 -1.16 -10.26
C TYR A 35 -0.88 -0.56 -10.90
N GLU A 36 -0.73 -0.68 -12.22
CA GLU A 36 0.40 -0.12 -12.98
C GLU A 36 0.47 1.41 -12.85
N LYS A 37 -0.67 2.08 -12.92
CA LYS A 37 -0.74 3.53 -12.70
C LYS A 37 -0.32 3.89 -11.28
N PHE A 38 -0.82 3.17 -10.27
CA PHE A 38 -0.48 3.42 -8.88
C PHE A 38 1.01 3.17 -8.62
N HIS A 39 1.56 2.04 -9.09
CA HIS A 39 2.98 1.70 -8.91
C HIS A 39 3.89 2.76 -9.52
N ARG A 40 3.61 3.18 -10.76
CA ARG A 40 4.39 4.22 -11.44
C ARG A 40 4.32 5.56 -10.70
N THR A 41 3.12 6.06 -10.44
CA THR A 41 2.92 7.38 -9.81
C THR A 41 3.45 7.40 -8.38
N PHE A 42 3.33 6.30 -7.63
CA PHE A 42 3.86 6.19 -6.27
C PHE A 42 5.39 6.08 -6.26
N ALA A 43 5.99 5.34 -7.21
CA ALA A 43 7.44 5.27 -7.36
C ALA A 43 8.04 6.65 -7.68
N GLU A 44 7.40 7.40 -8.58
CA GLU A 44 7.76 8.80 -8.90
C GLU A 44 7.62 9.72 -7.69
N PHE A 45 6.51 9.61 -6.95
CA PHE A 45 6.25 10.43 -5.75
C PHE A 45 7.30 10.21 -4.65
N VAL A 46 7.70 8.95 -4.42
CA VAL A 46 8.70 8.61 -3.39
C VAL A 46 10.14 8.80 -3.89
N GLY A 47 10.36 8.80 -5.21
CA GLY A 47 11.70 8.92 -5.82
C GLY A 47 12.47 7.61 -5.86
N VAL A 48 11.78 6.47 -6.04
CA VAL A 48 12.38 5.13 -6.14
C VAL A 48 12.15 4.53 -7.52
N LYS A 49 12.96 3.53 -7.89
CA LYS A 49 12.85 2.87 -9.21
C LYS A 49 11.57 2.03 -9.35
N ASN A 50 11.16 1.35 -8.28
CA ASN A 50 10.02 0.44 -8.31
C ASN A 50 9.16 0.62 -7.06
N ALA A 51 7.85 0.50 -7.21
CA ALA A 51 6.90 0.40 -6.10
C ALA A 51 5.89 -0.71 -6.43
N VAL A 52 5.36 -1.36 -5.40
CA VAL A 52 4.34 -2.40 -5.55
C VAL A 52 3.29 -2.29 -4.44
N SER A 53 2.03 -2.39 -4.81
CA SER A 53 0.90 -2.37 -3.88
C SER A 53 0.68 -3.74 -3.26
N LEU A 54 0.43 -3.77 -1.95
CA LEU A 54 0.17 -4.99 -1.19
C LEU A 54 -1.08 -4.80 -0.32
N PRO A 55 -1.76 -5.89 0.09
CA PRO A 55 -3.03 -5.80 0.81
C PRO A 55 -2.89 -5.17 2.20
N SER A 56 -1.70 -5.16 2.79
CA SER A 56 -1.42 -4.49 4.06
C SER A 56 0.06 -4.15 4.21
N CYS A 57 0.36 -3.22 5.14
CA CYS A 57 1.74 -2.90 5.51
C CYS A 57 2.45 -4.09 6.17
N THR A 58 1.74 -4.96 6.90
CA THR A 58 2.31 -6.17 7.50
C THR A 58 2.76 -7.15 6.41
N SER A 59 1.94 -7.34 5.37
CA SER A 59 2.31 -8.15 4.21
C SER A 59 3.51 -7.54 3.46
N ALA A 60 3.57 -6.21 3.35
CA ALA A 60 4.69 -5.50 2.75
C ALA A 60 6.00 -5.73 3.51
N LEU A 61 5.98 -5.60 4.83
CA LEU A 61 7.15 -5.87 5.65
C LEU A 61 7.58 -7.34 5.53
N HIS A 62 6.63 -8.27 5.61
CA HIS A 62 6.92 -9.70 5.49
C HIS A 62 7.54 -10.05 4.14
N LEU A 63 6.94 -9.59 3.03
CA LEU A 63 7.47 -9.83 1.68
C LEU A 63 8.86 -9.20 1.49
N SER A 64 9.08 -8.00 2.03
CA SER A 64 10.38 -7.32 1.94
C SER A 64 11.48 -8.10 2.65
N LEU A 65 11.20 -8.63 3.85
CA LEU A 65 12.15 -9.46 4.59
C LEU A 65 12.40 -10.80 3.88
N ALA A 66 11.36 -11.43 3.35
CA ALA A 66 11.48 -12.66 2.58
C ALA A 66 12.33 -12.46 1.31
N ALA A 67 12.13 -11.35 0.59
CA ALA A 67 12.91 -11.00 -0.60
C ALA A 67 14.40 -10.73 -0.28
N LEU A 68 14.70 -10.26 0.94
CA LEU A 68 16.08 -10.12 1.44
C LEU A 68 16.70 -11.43 1.92
N GLY A 69 15.97 -12.55 1.90
CA GLY A 69 16.46 -13.85 2.36
C GLY A 69 16.52 -13.99 3.87
N VAL A 70 15.78 -13.17 4.62
CA VAL A 70 15.71 -13.26 6.08
C VAL A 70 15.08 -14.60 6.48
N GLY A 71 15.78 -15.34 7.31
CA GLY A 71 15.34 -16.64 7.81
C GLY A 71 15.77 -16.90 9.25
N GLN A 72 15.62 -18.14 9.68
CA GLN A 72 16.02 -18.56 11.02
C GLN A 72 17.48 -18.23 11.32
N GLY A 73 17.76 -17.66 12.50
CA GLY A 73 19.10 -17.25 12.90
C GLY A 73 19.53 -15.87 12.37
N THR A 74 18.74 -15.22 11.51
CA THR A 74 19.00 -13.85 11.07
C THR A 74 18.80 -12.89 12.23
N LYS A 75 19.81 -12.09 12.55
CA LYS A 75 19.72 -11.02 13.56
C LYS A 75 19.26 -9.74 12.89
N LEU A 76 18.15 -9.19 13.36
CA LEU A 76 17.60 -7.91 12.93
C LEU A 76 17.61 -6.92 14.09
N LEU A 77 17.83 -5.64 13.78
CA LEU A 77 17.66 -4.56 14.75
C LEU A 77 16.27 -3.96 14.56
N CYS A 78 15.53 -3.82 15.66
CA CYS A 78 14.24 -3.15 15.69
C CYS A 78 14.25 -2.13 16.84
N LEU A 79 13.53 -1.03 16.68
CA LEU A 79 13.38 -0.05 17.75
C LEU A 79 12.45 -0.62 18.83
N THR A 80 12.94 -0.66 20.07
CA THR A 80 12.10 -0.85 21.25
C THR A 80 11.59 0.51 21.72
N LEU A 81 10.27 0.66 21.86
CA LEU A 81 9.66 1.82 22.49
C LEU A 81 9.46 1.51 23.98
N HIS A 82 10.06 2.31 24.86
CA HIS A 82 9.75 2.30 26.29
C HIS A 82 8.62 3.31 26.52
N GLY A 83 7.52 2.85 27.11
CA GLY A 83 6.38 3.68 27.52
C GLY A 83 6.52 4.22 28.93
#